data_AF-A0A2N1A2T9-F1
#
_entry.id   AF-A0A2N1A2T9-F1
#
_cell.length_a   1.000
_cell.length_b   1.000
_cell.length_c   1.000
_cell.angle_alpha   90.00
_cell.angle_beta   90.00
_cell.angle_gamma   90.00
#
_symmetry.space_group_name_H-M   'P 1'
#
loop_
_entity.id
_entity.type
_entity.pdbx_description
1 polymer ?
#
loop_
_entity_poly.entity_id
_entity_poly.type
_entity_poly.pdbx_seq_one_letter_code
_entity_poly.pdbx_strand_id
1 'polypeptide(L)'
;MRQTLFLILATTLIKADIKNELRKKRKQQRPQRLEHLYLNDYLMRDIGLQPGGFAIGEKFSPSVKAKRSVRYLRYLHQLKINT
;
A
#
# COMPACT_ATOMS: atom_id res chain seq x y z
N MET A 1 18.95 5.13 -38.36
CA MET A 1 18.23 5.50 -37.11
C MET A 1 16.79 4.97 -37.20
N ARG A 2 16.47 3.85 -36.54
CA ARG A 2 15.11 3.28 -36.58
C ARG A 2 14.18 4.09 -35.69
N GLN A 3 13.45 5.04 -36.28
CA GLN A 3 12.45 5.89 -35.60
C GLN A 3 11.42 5.07 -34.79
N THR A 4 11.16 3.83 -35.22
CA THR A 4 10.33 2.85 -34.49
C THR A 4 10.88 2.46 -33.12
N LEU A 5 12.20 2.31 -32.97
CA LEU A 5 12.80 2.01 -31.65
C LEU A 5 12.60 3.15 -30.67
N PHE A 6 12.70 4.39 -31.13
CA PHE A 6 12.47 5.57 -30.31
C PHE A 6 11.03 5.66 -29.80
N LEU A 7 10.04 5.40 -30.67
CA LEU A 7 8.63 5.41 -30.28
C LEU A 7 8.30 4.29 -29.28
N ILE A 8 8.87 3.11 -29.46
CA ILE A 8 8.71 1.99 -28.51
C ILE A 8 9.32 2.36 -27.15
N LEU A 9 10.52 2.95 -27.15
CA LEU A 9 11.20 3.36 -25.92
C LEU A 9 10.41 4.48 -25.20
N ALA A 10 9.98 5.51 -25.92
CA ALA A 10 9.21 6.61 -25.37
C ALA A 10 7.90 6.12 -24.72
N THR A 11 7.15 5.27 -25.42
CA THR A 11 5.88 4.75 -24.90
C THR A 11 6.06 3.82 -23.70
N THR A 12 7.14 3.04 -23.64
CA THR A 12 7.44 2.20 -22.48
C THR A 12 7.84 3.01 -21.25
N LEU A 13 8.67 4.05 -21.43
CA LEU A 13 9.07 4.97 -20.36
C LEU A 13 7.88 5.73 -19.78
N ILE A 14 6.99 6.27 -20.63
CA ILE A 14 5.78 6.95 -20.17
C ILE A 14 4.88 6.01 -19.35
N LYS A 15 4.68 4.77 -19.81
CA LYS A 15 3.89 3.77 -19.07
C LYS A 15 4.51 3.41 -17.72
N ALA A 16 5.85 3.33 -17.66
CA ALA A 16 6.57 3.06 -16.42
C ALA A 16 6.42 4.21 -15.42
N ASP A 17 6.52 5.44 -15.91
CA ASP A 17 6.41 6.65 -15.08
C ASP A 17 5.00 6.79 -14.48
N ILE A 18 3.96 6.62 -15.30
CA ILE A 18 2.55 6.60 -14.83
C ILE A 18 2.36 5.52 -13.75
N LYS A 19 2.92 4.32 -13.93
CA LYS A 19 2.84 3.26 -12.91
C LYS A 19 3.54 3.67 -11.60
N ASN A 20 4.68 4.35 -11.68
CA ASN A 20 5.42 4.80 -10.52
C ASN A 20 4.66 5.91 -9.78
N GLU A 21 4.09 6.88 -10.49
CA GLU A 21 3.25 7.91 -9.89
C GLU A 21 2.03 7.32 -9.19
N LEU A 22 1.31 6.40 -9.84
CA LEU A 22 0.16 5.73 -9.23
C LEU A 22 0.56 4.95 -7.97
N ARG A 23 1.74 4.31 -7.97
CA ARG A 23 2.29 3.65 -6.78
C ARG A 23 2.62 4.65 -5.67
N LYS A 24 3.24 5.79 -6.00
CA LYS A 24 3.56 6.87 -5.05
C LYS A 24 2.29 7.47 -4.45
N LYS A 25 1.29 7.81 -5.28
CA LYS A 25 -0.03 8.29 -4.84
C LYS A 25 -0.72 7.29 -3.93
N ARG A 26 -0.75 6.00 -4.29
CA ARG A 26 -1.26 4.93 -3.40
C ARG A 26 -0.49 4.83 -2.09
N LYS A 27 0.82 5.06 -2.09
CA LYS A 27 1.65 5.07 -0.87
C LYS A 27 1.37 6.30 0.01
N GLN A 28 1.05 7.44 -0.59
CA GLN A 28 0.63 8.66 0.12
C GLN A 28 -0.79 8.56 0.68
N GLN A 29 -1.70 7.90 -0.05
CA GLN A 29 -3.07 7.61 0.39
C GLN A 29 -3.15 6.49 1.43
N ARG A 30 -2.10 5.67 1.60
CA ARG A 30 -2.00 4.84 2.80
C ARG A 30 -1.92 5.81 3.98
N PRO A 31 -2.73 5.65 5.04
CA PRO A 31 -2.77 6.60 6.14
C PRO A 31 -1.36 6.79 6.66
N GLN A 32 -0.76 7.91 6.28
CA GLN A 32 0.45 8.40 6.90
C GLN A 32 0.01 8.77 8.31
N ARG A 33 0.78 8.30 9.30
CA ARG A 33 0.64 8.76 10.68
C ARG A 33 0.60 10.28 10.62
N LEU A 34 -0.57 10.88 10.81
CA LEU A 34 -0.69 12.33 10.86
C LEU A 34 0.26 12.78 11.98
N GLU A 35 0.99 13.87 11.85
CA GLU A 35 1.65 14.44 13.03
C GLU A 35 0.57 15.08 13.92
N HIS A 36 -0.11 14.23 14.68
CA HIS A 36 -1.10 14.58 15.72
C HIS A 36 -0.41 15.09 16.98
N LEU A 37 0.60 15.95 16.83
CA LEU A 37 1.29 16.54 17.97
C LEU A 37 0.32 17.34 18.87
N TYR A 38 -0.89 17.69 18.41
CA TYR A 38 -1.85 18.51 19.15
C TYR A 38 -3.35 18.20 18.93
N LEU A 39 -3.71 17.01 18.43
CA LEU A 39 -5.14 16.66 18.28
C LEU A 39 -5.69 16.04 19.57
N ASN A 40 -6.83 16.54 20.04
CA ASN A 40 -7.55 16.02 21.20
C ASN A 40 -8.06 14.59 20.92
N ASP A 41 -7.89 13.66 21.86
CA ASP A 41 -8.29 12.25 21.75
C ASP A 41 -9.77 12.07 21.36
N TYR A 42 -10.64 12.92 21.91
CA TYR A 42 -12.07 12.89 21.60
C TYR A 42 -12.34 13.26 20.12
N LEU A 43 -11.67 14.29 19.62
CA LEU A 43 -11.78 14.73 18.23
C LEU A 43 -11.22 13.67 17.26
N MET A 44 -10.13 13.00 17.64
CA MET A 44 -9.58 11.88 16.86
C MET A 44 -10.59 10.74 16.77
N ARG A 45 -11.27 10.41 17.87
CA ARG A 45 -12.29 9.35 17.90
C ARG A 45 -13.50 9.68 17.01
N ASP A 46 -13.95 10.92 17.01
CA ASP A 46 -15.08 11.39 16.19
C ASP A 46 -14.76 11.37 14.69
N ILE A 47 -13.52 11.69 14.31
CA ILE A 47 -13.03 11.63 12.92
C ILE A 47 -12.71 10.17 12.51
N GLY A 48 -12.75 9.23 13.44
CA GLY A 48 -12.43 7.83 13.19
C GLY A 48 -10.93 7.59 13.07
N LEU A 49 -10.12 8.16 13.97
CA LEU A 49 -8.67 7.98 14.09
C LEU A 49 -8.31 7.43 15.48
N GLN A 50 -7.44 6.43 15.53
CA GLN A 50 -6.81 5.94 16.75
C GLN A 50 -5.82 6.97 17.30
N PRO A 51 -5.46 6.92 18.60
CA PRO A 51 -4.52 7.87 19.21
C PRO A 51 -3.12 7.88 18.54
N GLY A 52 -2.78 6.83 17.79
CA GLY A 52 -1.57 6.76 16.96
C GLY A 52 -1.75 7.27 15.51
N GLY A 53 -2.88 7.89 15.17
CA GLY A 53 -3.23 8.45 13.86
C GLY A 53 -3.64 7.47 12.80
N PHE A 54 -3.95 6.24 13.18
CA PHE A 54 -4.44 5.24 12.25
C PHE A 54 -5.95 5.37 12.12
N ALA A 55 -6.49 5.32 10.90
CA ALA A 55 -7.94 5.28 10.72
C ALA A 55 -8.55 4.07 11.47
N ILE A 56 -9.57 4.33 12.27
CA ILE A 56 -10.42 3.35 12.94
C ILE A 56 -11.24 2.66 11.85
N GLY A 57 -10.87 1.43 11.56
CA GLY A 57 -11.53 0.63 10.53
C GLY A 57 -10.62 -0.46 9.98
N GLU A 58 -11.21 -1.55 9.50
CA GLU A 58 -10.45 -2.59 8.84
C GLU A 58 -10.00 -2.12 7.45
N LYS A 59 -8.69 -1.93 7.25
CA LYS A 59 -8.11 -1.54 5.94
C LYS A 59 -8.42 -2.51 4.79
N PHE A 60 -8.80 -3.73 5.11
CA PHE A 60 -9.05 -4.81 4.15
C PHE A 60 -10.25 -5.61 4.63
N SER A 61 -11.11 -6.02 3.69
CA SER A 61 -12.18 -6.99 3.96
C SER A 61 -11.62 -8.24 4.66
N PRO A 62 -12.37 -8.86 5.59
CA PRO A 62 -11.98 -10.09 6.28
C PRO A 62 -11.47 -11.19 5.33
N SER A 63 -12.11 -11.34 4.16
CA SER A 63 -11.70 -12.31 3.13
C SER A 63 -10.27 -12.08 2.63
N VAL A 64 -9.89 -10.82 2.41
CA VAL A 64 -8.54 -10.44 1.95
C VAL A 64 -7.51 -10.68 3.04
N LYS A 65 -7.84 -10.41 4.31
CA LYS A 65 -6.97 -10.71 5.46
C LYS A 65 -6.74 -12.21 5.60
N ALA A 66 -7.80 -13.01 5.58
CA ALA A 66 -7.72 -14.47 5.66
C ALA A 66 -6.83 -15.05 4.55
N LYS A 67 -7.04 -14.61 3.29
CA LYS A 67 -6.23 -15.05 2.14
C LYS A 67 -4.73 -14.72 2.31
N ARG A 68 -4.40 -13.53 2.85
CA ARG A 68 -3.00 -13.16 3.13
C ARG A 68 -2.41 -14.01 4.25
N SER A 69 -3.13 -14.22 5.34
CA SER A 69 -2.68 -15.05 6.46
C SER A 69 -2.39 -16.48 6.00
N VAL A 70 -3.32 -17.10 5.25
CA VAL A 70 -3.14 -18.45 4.69
C VAL A 70 -1.93 -18.52 3.76
N ARG A 71 -1.75 -17.52 2.88
CA ARG A 71 -0.58 -17.48 1.98
C ARG A 71 0.74 -17.41 2.76
N TYR A 72 0.79 -16.59 3.80
CA TYR A 72 1.99 -16.43 4.62
C TYR A 72 2.30 -17.71 5.42
N LEU A 73 1.29 -18.34 6.00
CA LEU A 73 1.45 -19.63 6.69
C LEU A 73 1.97 -20.72 5.76
N ARG A 74 1.46 -20.80 4.52
CA ARG A 74 1.97 -21.73 3.50
C ARG A 74 3.45 -21.48 3.18
N TYR A 75 3.84 -20.21 3.06
CA TYR A 75 5.24 -19.84 2.83
C TYR A 75 6.15 -20.26 3.99
N LEU A 76 5.74 -19.99 5.24
CA LEU A 76 6.49 -20.41 6.42
C LEU A 76 6.63 -21.94 6.50
N HIS A 77 5.57 -22.67 6.16
CA HIS A 77 5.59 -24.13 6.15
C HIS A 77 6.56 -24.67 5.07
N GLN A 78 6.57 -24.09 3.88
CA GLN A 78 7.51 -24.46 2.82
C GLN A 78 8.96 -24.17 3.21
N LEU A 79 9.22 -23.01 3.82
CA LEU A 79 10.55 -22.68 4.33
C LEU A 79 11.03 -23.68 5.39
N LYS A 80 10.15 -24.11 6.30
CA LYS A 80 10.47 -25.07 7.35
C LYS A 80 10.75 -26.48 6.81
N ILE A 81 10.14 -26.89 5.70
CA ILE A 81 10.44 -28.18 5.06
C ILE A 81 11.83 -28.18 4.41
N ASN A 82 12.32 -27.01 3.98
CA ASN A 82 13.61 -26.87 3.30
C ASN A 82 14.81 -26.72 4.25
N THR A 83 14.59 -26.74 5.57
CA THR A 83 15.62 -26.74 6.63
C THR A 83 15.63 -28.06 7.35
#